data_AF-A0A8K0KQW5-F1
#
_entry.id   AF-A0A8K0KQW5-F1
#
_cell.length_a   1.000
_cell.length_b   1.000
_cell.length_c   1.000
_cell.angle_alpha   90.00
_cell.angle_beta   90.00
_cell.angle_gamma   90.00
#
_symmetry.space_group_name_H-M   'P 1'
#
loop_
_entity.id
_entity.type
_entity.pdbx_description
1 polymer ?
#
loop_
_entity_poly.entity_id
_entity_poly.type
_entity_poly.pdbx_seq_one_letter_code
_entity_poly.pdbx_strand_id
1 'polypeptide(L)'
;MEASTSGDSQATIAQKTWEMSNNIETISSVDEIYRYDKKQQMDILAAKPWEKDPHFFKDIRISALALLKMVMHARAGGSLEVMGLLLGKVDASAMIVMDSFALPVEGTETRVNAQAQAYEYMTAYIEAAKQVGRLENAIGWYHSHPGYGCWLSGIDVSTQMLNQNFQVLYLHNFV
;
A
#
# COMPACT_ATOMS: atom_id res chain seq x y z
N MET A 1 -38.06 12.93 -32.52
CA MET A 1 -37.24 13.46 -31.41
C MET A 1 -37.27 12.42 -30.31
N GLU A 2 -36.31 11.50 -30.30
CA GLU A 2 -36.11 10.58 -29.17
C GLU A 2 -34.88 11.07 -28.41
N ALA A 3 -35.07 11.45 -27.16
CA ALA A 3 -33.99 11.81 -26.25
C ALA A 3 -33.40 10.52 -25.68
N SER A 4 -32.18 10.18 -26.09
CA SER A 4 -31.41 9.10 -25.47
C SER A 4 -30.86 9.58 -24.12
N THR A 5 -31.57 9.30 -23.04
CA THR A 5 -31.00 9.39 -21.69
C THR A 5 -30.04 8.22 -21.49
N SER A 6 -28.74 8.47 -21.69
CA SER A 6 -27.67 7.55 -21.31
C SER A 6 -27.63 7.44 -19.79
N GLY A 7 -28.37 6.49 -19.21
CA GLY A 7 -28.25 6.15 -17.80
C GLY A 7 -26.85 5.61 -17.50
N ASP A 8 -26.23 6.12 -16.42
CA ASP A 8 -24.97 5.57 -15.91
C ASP A 8 -25.12 4.06 -15.67
N SER A 9 -24.13 3.28 -16.08
CA SER A 9 -24.13 1.83 -15.87
C SER A 9 -24.12 1.50 -14.37
N GLN A 10 -24.64 0.33 -13.97
CA GLN A 10 -24.60 -0.11 -12.56
C GLN A 10 -23.18 -0.11 -11.98
N ALA A 11 -22.17 -0.45 -12.80
CA ALA A 11 -20.77 -0.40 -12.39
C ALA A 11 -20.31 1.03 -12.07
N THR A 12 -20.71 2.02 -12.89
CA THR A 12 -20.42 3.44 -12.66
C THR A 12 -21.04 3.94 -11.36
N ILE A 13 -22.28 3.55 -11.07
CA ILE A 13 -22.97 3.93 -9.82
C ILE A 13 -22.27 3.29 -8.61
N ALA A 14 -21.90 2.01 -8.69
CA ALA A 14 -21.18 1.32 -7.63
C ALA A 14 -19.81 1.95 -7.34
N GLN A 15 -19.06 2.31 -8.38
CA GLN A 15 -17.77 3.00 -8.25
C GLN A 15 -17.93 4.35 -7.53
N LYS A 16 -18.87 5.20 -7.98
CA LYS A 16 -19.13 6.52 -7.35
C LYS A 16 -19.53 6.36 -5.87
N THR A 17 -20.33 5.34 -5.56
CA THR A 17 -20.74 5.04 -4.18
C THR A 17 -19.56 4.62 -3.32
N TRP A 18 -18.65 3.81 -3.87
CA TRP A 18 -17.44 3.38 -3.18
C TRP A 18 -16.47 4.55 -2.94
N GLU A 19 -16.27 5.41 -3.93
CA GLU A 19 -15.46 6.63 -3.81
C GLU A 19 -16.00 7.55 -2.72
N MET A 20 -17.32 7.77 -2.69
CA MET A 20 -17.98 8.58 -1.67
C MET A 20 -17.87 7.96 -0.27
N SER A 21 -18.06 6.64 -0.15
CA SER A 21 -18.04 5.96 1.16
C SER A 21 -16.64 5.94 1.80
N ASN A 22 -15.59 5.99 0.98
CA ASN A 22 -14.20 6.06 1.43
C ASN A 22 -13.64 7.49 1.45
N ASN A 23 -14.50 8.50 1.29
CA ASN A 23 -14.11 9.92 1.22
C ASN A 23 -12.94 10.17 0.25
N ILE A 24 -12.98 9.54 -0.93
CA ILE A 24 -11.92 9.70 -1.93
C ILE A 24 -11.95 11.12 -2.48
N GLU A 25 -10.86 11.84 -2.23
CA GLU A 25 -10.69 13.20 -2.73
C GLU A 25 -10.10 13.19 -4.14
N THR A 26 -10.83 13.80 -5.08
CA THR A 26 -10.29 14.06 -6.42
C THR A 26 -9.38 15.28 -6.35
N ILE A 27 -8.08 15.04 -6.38
CA ILE A 27 -7.09 16.10 -6.32
C ILE A 27 -6.87 16.64 -7.74
N SER A 28 -7.14 17.93 -7.98
CA SER A 28 -7.01 18.52 -9.31
C SER A 28 -5.53 18.65 -9.71
N SER A 29 -5.20 18.19 -10.92
CA SER A 29 -3.87 18.13 -11.55
C SER A 29 -2.86 17.14 -10.96
N VAL A 30 -2.99 15.88 -11.38
CA VAL A 30 -2.01 14.88 -11.84
C VAL A 30 -0.59 14.79 -11.24
N ASP A 31 0.11 15.82 -10.78
CA ASP A 31 1.57 15.68 -10.57
C ASP A 31 2.11 15.90 -9.15
N GLU A 32 1.65 16.77 -8.26
CA GLU A 32 2.47 17.04 -7.05
C GLU A 32 2.59 15.84 -6.08
N ILE A 33 1.48 15.16 -5.78
CA ILE A 33 1.49 14.00 -4.88
C ILE A 33 2.13 12.79 -5.55
N TYR A 34 1.95 12.60 -6.86
CA TYR A 34 2.52 11.46 -7.59
C TYR A 34 3.93 11.72 -8.15
N ARG A 35 4.41 12.97 -8.16
CA ARG A 35 5.75 13.31 -8.65
C ARG A 35 6.79 12.76 -7.69
N TYR A 36 7.63 11.88 -8.21
CA TYR A 36 8.73 11.32 -7.46
C TYR A 36 9.96 12.23 -7.58
N ASP A 37 10.31 12.96 -6.51
CA ASP A 37 11.59 13.67 -6.44
C ASP A 37 12.64 12.78 -5.77
N LYS A 38 13.50 12.18 -6.59
CA LYS A 38 14.57 11.29 -6.13
C LYS A 38 15.52 11.98 -5.15
N LYS A 39 15.83 13.27 -5.34
CA LYS A 39 16.73 14.00 -4.46
C LYS A 39 16.08 14.23 -3.10
N GLN A 40 14.83 14.68 -3.08
CA GLN A 40 14.06 14.84 -1.85
C GLN A 40 13.99 13.53 -1.06
N GLN A 41 13.71 12.41 -1.75
CA GLN A 41 13.68 11.08 -1.09
C GLN A 41 15.05 10.69 -0.52
N MET A 42 16.14 10.91 -1.27
CA MET A 42 17.49 10.63 -0.78
C MET A 42 17.86 11.49 0.44
N ASP A 43 17.49 12.77 0.44
CA ASP A 43 17.77 13.68 1.54
C ASP A 43 17.00 13.27 2.82
N ILE A 44 15.73 12.88 2.69
CA ILE A 44 14.91 12.36 3.80
C ILE A 44 15.49 11.04 4.34
N LEU A 45 15.84 10.11 3.45
CA LEU A 45 16.46 8.82 3.80
C LEU A 45 17.83 8.99 4.48
N ALA A 46 18.59 10.02 4.11
CA ALA A 46 19.86 10.32 4.74
C ALA A 46 19.69 10.98 6.12
N ALA A 47 18.70 11.86 6.25
CA ALA A 47 18.42 12.59 7.50
C ALA A 47 17.80 11.72 8.59
N LYS A 48 17.04 10.68 8.19
CA LYS A 48 16.36 9.72 9.08
C LYS A 48 15.67 10.33 10.31
N PRO A 49 14.76 11.31 10.12
CA PRO A 49 14.14 12.02 11.24
C PRO A 49 13.34 11.11 12.18
N TRP A 50 12.82 9.98 11.69
CA TRP A 50 12.13 8.96 12.50
C TRP A 50 13.02 8.23 13.51
N GLU A 51 14.35 8.23 13.36
CA GLU A 51 15.25 7.69 14.40
C GLU A 51 15.27 8.59 15.66
N LYS A 52 14.90 9.88 15.52
CA LYS A 52 14.87 10.84 16.62
C LYS A 52 13.49 10.96 17.28
N ASP A 53 12.43 10.73 16.51
CA ASP A 53 11.05 10.77 16.98
C ASP A 53 10.31 9.50 16.54
N PRO A 54 9.98 8.58 17.47
CA PRO A 54 9.22 7.37 17.12
C PRO A 54 7.79 7.67 16.64
N HIS A 55 7.28 8.89 16.84
CA HIS A 55 5.97 9.36 16.36
C HIS A 55 6.09 10.32 15.17
N PHE A 56 7.22 10.28 14.45
CA PHE A 56 7.48 11.16 13.31
C PHE A 56 6.39 11.04 12.22
N PHE A 57 5.98 9.80 11.92
CA PHE A 57 4.92 9.52 10.94
C PHE A 57 3.55 9.56 11.60
N LYS A 58 2.69 10.46 11.13
CA LYS A 58 1.35 10.67 11.68
C LYS A 58 0.24 10.46 10.67
N ASP A 59 0.59 10.61 9.39
CA ASP A 59 -0.37 10.57 8.30
C ASP A 59 0.02 9.48 7.29
N ILE A 60 -0.99 8.81 6.75
CA ILE A 60 -0.83 7.86 5.65
C ILE A 60 -1.83 8.25 4.56
N ARG A 61 -1.36 8.41 3.33
CA ARG A 61 -2.19 8.67 2.16
C ARG A 61 -2.11 7.46 1.24
N ILE A 62 -3.25 6.87 0.91
CA ILE A 62 -3.32 5.67 0.07
C ILE A 62 -4.02 6.03 -1.23
N SER A 63 -3.39 5.72 -2.36
CA SER A 63 -4.02 5.90 -3.66
C SER A 63 -5.23 4.97 -3.79
N ALA A 64 -6.27 5.44 -4.48
CA ALA A 64 -7.46 4.63 -4.75
C ALA A 64 -7.11 3.30 -5.46
N LEU A 65 -6.08 3.32 -6.32
CA LEU A 65 -5.57 2.15 -7.01
C LEU A 65 -4.97 1.13 -6.04
N ALA A 66 -4.09 1.57 -5.14
CA ALA A 66 -3.47 0.69 -4.16
C ALA A 66 -4.52 0.07 -3.23
N LEU A 67 -5.46 0.88 -2.75
CA LEU A 67 -6.58 0.43 -1.92
C LEU A 67 -7.43 -0.62 -2.64
N LEU A 68 -7.84 -0.35 -3.88
CA LEU A 68 -8.66 -1.27 -4.66
C LEU A 68 -7.94 -2.61 -4.89
N LYS A 69 -6.66 -2.59 -5.25
CA LYS A 69 -5.84 -3.80 -5.45
C LYS A 69 -5.72 -4.62 -4.18
N MET A 70 -5.47 -3.96 -3.05
CA MET A 70 -5.42 -4.58 -1.74
C MET A 70 -6.75 -5.25 -1.40
N VAL A 71 -7.87 -4.52 -1.50
CA VAL A 71 -9.21 -5.05 -1.16
C VAL A 71 -9.60 -6.20 -2.08
N MET A 72 -9.30 -6.11 -3.37
CA MET A 72 -9.54 -7.22 -4.31
C MET A 72 -8.73 -8.45 -3.94
N HIS A 73 -7.47 -8.29 -3.53
CA HIS A 73 -6.62 -9.38 -3.08
C HIS A 73 -7.13 -10.01 -1.78
N ALA A 74 -7.46 -9.20 -0.77
CA ALA A 74 -8.04 -9.66 0.49
C ALA A 74 -9.35 -10.43 0.26
N ARG A 75 -10.22 -9.93 -0.62
CA ARG A 75 -11.46 -10.60 -1.00
C ARG A 75 -11.20 -11.93 -1.73
N ALA A 76 -10.18 -12.00 -2.58
CA ALA A 76 -9.83 -13.23 -3.28
C ALA A 76 -9.28 -14.32 -2.34
N GLY A 77 -8.61 -13.93 -1.25
CA GLY A 77 -8.15 -14.84 -0.18
C GLY A 77 -9.28 -15.52 0.61
N GLY A 78 -10.49 -14.97 0.57
CA GLY A 78 -11.66 -15.54 1.23
C GLY A 78 -11.51 -15.57 2.75
N SER A 79 -11.22 -16.75 3.31
CA SER A 79 -11.01 -16.97 4.75
C SER A 79 -9.54 -17.11 5.15
N LEU A 80 -8.64 -17.07 4.16
CA LEU A 80 -7.20 -17.13 4.37
C LEU A 80 -6.62 -15.73 4.46
N GLU A 81 -5.58 -15.59 5.28
CA GLU A 81 -4.79 -14.36 5.35
C GLU A 81 -3.93 -14.26 4.09
N VAL A 82 -3.98 -13.11 3.45
CA VAL A 82 -3.13 -12.79 2.30
C VAL A 82 -2.21 -11.64 2.68
N MET A 83 -1.06 -11.53 2.03
CA MET A 83 -0.16 -10.40 2.24
C MET A 83 0.45 -9.88 0.95
N GLY A 84 0.92 -8.65 1.00
CA GLY A 84 1.62 -8.03 -0.11
C GLY A 84 2.46 -6.84 0.33
N LEU A 85 3.04 -6.17 -0.66
CA LEU A 85 3.90 -5.01 -0.45
C LEU A 85 3.25 -3.73 -0.93
N LEU A 86 3.63 -2.63 -0.27
CA LEU A 86 3.20 -1.28 -0.57
C LEU A 86 4.35 -0.52 -1.22
N LEU A 87 4.07 0.11 -2.36
CA LEU A 87 5.02 0.96 -3.09
C LEU A 87 4.65 2.42 -2.91
N GLY A 88 5.65 3.26 -2.68
CA GLY A 88 5.41 4.68 -2.49
C GLY A 88 6.63 5.49 -2.12
N LYS A 89 6.37 6.57 -1.38
CA LYS A 89 7.38 7.54 -0.94
C LYS A 89 7.02 8.16 0.41
N VAL A 90 7.97 8.90 0.97
CA VAL A 90 7.76 9.73 2.15
C VAL A 90 7.65 11.19 1.73
N ASP A 91 6.66 11.90 2.25
CA ASP A 91 6.57 13.36 2.09
C ASP A 91 6.36 14.01 3.46
N ALA A 92 7.38 14.75 3.91
CA ALA A 92 7.45 15.28 5.27
C ALA A 92 7.18 14.21 6.35
N SER A 93 6.09 14.34 7.11
CA SER A 93 5.63 13.42 8.16
C SER A 93 4.57 12.42 7.69
N ALA A 94 4.31 12.35 6.38
CA ALA A 94 3.31 11.50 5.78
C ALA A 94 3.95 10.38 4.95
N MET A 95 3.41 9.17 5.05
CA MET A 95 3.71 8.07 4.14
C MET A 95 2.68 8.05 3.00
N ILE A 96 3.14 8.03 1.76
CA ILE A 96 2.26 8.05 0.58
C ILE A 96 2.38 6.70 -0.13
N VAL A 97 1.32 5.89 -0.06
CA VAL A 97 1.17 4.63 -0.79
C VAL A 97 0.60 4.92 -2.17
N MET A 98 1.41 4.70 -3.20
CA MET A 98 1.06 4.98 -4.60
C MET A 98 0.54 3.72 -5.30
N ASP A 99 1.08 2.55 -4.98
CA ASP A 99 0.61 1.26 -5.52
C ASP A 99 0.82 0.12 -4.50
N SER A 100 0.26 -1.05 -4.77
CA SER A 100 0.44 -2.27 -3.97
C SER A 100 0.60 -3.49 -4.88
N PHE A 101 1.17 -4.59 -4.42
CA PHE A 101 1.11 -5.85 -5.15
C PHE A 101 1.06 -7.04 -4.20
N ALA A 102 0.37 -8.10 -4.65
CA ALA A 102 0.26 -9.35 -3.91
C ALA A 102 1.59 -10.09 -3.92
N LEU A 103 1.98 -10.62 -2.77
CA LEU A 103 3.05 -11.62 -2.72
C LEU A 103 2.43 -13.00 -2.94
N PRO A 104 3.13 -13.95 -3.59
CA PRO A 104 2.62 -15.29 -3.87
C PRO A 104 2.68 -16.16 -2.60
N VAL A 105 2.04 -15.71 -1.53
CA VAL A 105 2.17 -16.28 -0.20
C VAL A 105 0.78 -16.31 0.45
N GLU A 106 0.39 -17.48 0.92
CA GLU A 106 -0.84 -17.68 1.68
C GLU A 106 -0.43 -17.89 3.14
N GLY A 107 -0.91 -17.01 4.01
CA GLY A 107 -0.63 -17.06 5.44
C GLY A 107 -1.66 -17.90 6.17
N THR A 108 -1.20 -18.63 7.18
CA THR A 108 -2.05 -18.96 8.33
C THR A 108 -1.46 -18.21 9.52
N GLU A 109 -2.31 -17.79 10.46
CA GLU A 109 -1.99 -17.01 11.67
C GLU A 109 -0.77 -17.55 12.46
N THR A 110 -0.33 -18.80 12.21
CA THR A 110 0.76 -19.48 12.92
C THR A 110 2.04 -19.71 12.12
N ARG A 111 2.07 -19.46 10.79
CA ARG A 111 3.25 -19.73 9.95
C ARG A 111 3.35 -18.78 8.76
N VAL A 112 4.44 -18.00 8.73
CA VAL A 112 4.90 -17.30 7.52
C VAL A 112 6.36 -17.69 7.28
N ASN A 113 6.61 -18.61 6.35
CA ASN A 113 7.96 -18.96 5.90
C ASN A 113 8.09 -18.76 4.39
N ALA A 114 7.79 -17.53 3.95
CA ALA A 114 7.88 -17.16 2.54
C ALA A 114 9.00 -16.14 2.26
N GLN A 115 9.86 -15.87 3.24
CA GLN A 115 10.84 -14.78 3.17
C GLN A 115 11.68 -14.85 1.88
N ALA A 116 12.25 -16.00 1.51
CA ALA A 116 13.09 -16.12 0.32
C ALA A 116 12.34 -15.87 -1.00
N GLN A 117 11.20 -16.52 -1.22
CA GLN A 117 10.41 -16.36 -2.46
C GLN A 117 9.78 -14.96 -2.55
N ALA A 118 9.40 -14.37 -1.42
CA ALA A 118 8.92 -13.00 -1.35
C ALA A 118 10.01 -11.98 -1.72
N TYR A 119 11.25 -12.17 -1.26
CA TYR A 119 12.37 -11.28 -1.60
C TYR A 119 12.76 -11.35 -3.09
N GLU A 120 12.78 -12.54 -3.68
CA GLU A 120 13.03 -12.72 -5.12
C GLU A 120 11.94 -12.03 -5.95
N TYR A 121 10.66 -12.28 -5.61
CA TYR A 121 9.53 -11.66 -6.29
C TYR A 121 9.54 -10.14 -6.14
N MET A 122 9.84 -9.62 -4.94
CA MET A 122 9.96 -8.19 -4.68
C MET A 122 11.04 -7.54 -5.56
N THR A 123 12.21 -8.17 -5.66
CA THR A 123 13.33 -7.65 -6.47
C THR A 123 12.93 -7.60 -7.95
N ALA A 124 12.37 -8.69 -8.47
CA ALA A 124 11.91 -8.76 -9.85
C ALA A 124 10.79 -7.75 -10.15
N TYR A 125 9.85 -7.56 -9.22
CA TYR A 125 8.76 -6.59 -9.38
C TYR A 125 9.28 -5.15 -9.39
N ILE A 126 10.16 -4.79 -8.46
CA ILE A 126 10.77 -3.43 -8.41
C ILE A 126 11.58 -3.17 -9.68
N GLU A 127 12.30 -4.17 -10.19
CA GLU A 127 13.06 -4.04 -11.44
C GLU A 127 12.14 -3.85 -12.66
N ALA A 128 11.07 -4.64 -12.77
CA ALA A 128 10.07 -4.48 -13.82
C ALA A 128 9.35 -3.12 -13.73
N ALA A 129 9.03 -2.66 -12.52
CA ALA A 129 8.42 -1.35 -12.30
C ALA A 129 9.32 -0.21 -12.80
N LYS A 130 10.64 -0.28 -12.54
CA LYS A 130 11.62 0.69 -13.05
C LYS A 130 11.66 0.75 -14.57
N GLN A 131 11.49 -0.39 -15.26
CA GLN A 131 11.49 -0.43 -16.74
C GLN A 131 10.31 0.34 -17.36
N VAL A 132 9.20 0.47 -16.63
CA VAL A 132 8.01 1.23 -17.06
C VAL A 132 7.95 2.63 -16.46
N GLY A 133 9.04 3.12 -15.88
CA GLY A 133 9.15 4.48 -15.35
C GLY A 133 8.56 4.69 -13.95
N ARG A 134 8.21 3.61 -13.24
CA ARG A 134 7.78 3.67 -11.83
C ARG A 134 9.01 3.62 -10.93
N LEU A 135 9.25 4.71 -10.19
CA LEU A 135 10.47 4.92 -9.41
C LEU A 135 10.26 4.68 -7.90
N GLU A 136 9.02 4.38 -7.51
CA GLU A 136 8.63 4.14 -6.14
C GLU A 136 9.31 2.86 -5.59
N ASN A 137 9.74 2.92 -4.34
CA ASN A 137 10.30 1.77 -3.65
C ASN A 137 9.28 1.18 -2.68
N ALA A 138 9.58 0.00 -2.14
CA ALA A 138 8.81 -0.58 -1.05
C ALA A 138 8.87 0.36 0.17
N ILE A 139 7.70 0.74 0.68
CA ILE A 139 7.55 1.58 1.88
C ILE A 139 6.83 0.85 3.02
N GLY A 140 6.41 -0.40 2.79
CA GLY A 140 5.70 -1.19 3.78
C GLY A 140 5.09 -2.46 3.22
N TRP A 141 4.26 -3.09 4.05
CA TRP A 141 3.54 -4.31 3.76
C TRP A 141 2.09 -4.19 4.21
N TYR A 142 1.23 -5.01 3.62
CA TYR A 142 -0.15 -5.18 4.06
C TYR A 142 -0.48 -6.65 4.23
N HIS A 143 -1.45 -6.94 5.09
CA HIS A 143 -2.11 -8.24 5.13
C HIS A 143 -3.58 -8.10 5.53
N SER A 144 -4.36 -9.16 5.29
CA SER A 144 -5.78 -9.21 5.64
C SER A 144 -6.03 -9.96 6.95
N HIS A 145 -7.07 -9.54 7.67
CA HIS A 145 -7.66 -10.28 8.80
C HIS A 145 -9.14 -10.58 8.53
N PRO A 146 -9.45 -11.70 7.83
CA PRO A 146 -10.82 -12.01 7.42
C PRO A 146 -11.75 -12.26 8.62
N GLY A 147 -12.53 -11.26 9.01
CA GLY A 147 -13.60 -11.39 10.01
C GLY A 147 -13.25 -11.00 11.46
N TYR A 148 -12.02 -10.55 11.73
CA TYR A 148 -11.57 -10.22 13.11
C TYR A 148 -11.13 -8.76 13.29
N GLY A 149 -11.26 -7.93 12.26
CA GLY A 149 -10.91 -6.50 12.28
C GLY A 149 -9.40 -6.22 12.14
N CYS A 150 -9.05 -4.93 12.19
CA CYS A 150 -7.72 -4.44 11.87
C CYS A 150 -6.90 -4.15 13.14
N TRP A 151 -5.95 -5.02 13.49
CA TRP A 151 -5.09 -4.90 14.68
C TRP A 151 -3.84 -5.77 14.53
N LEU A 152 -2.71 -5.35 15.10
CA LEU A 152 -1.46 -6.11 15.04
C LEU A 152 -1.47 -7.26 16.03
N SER A 153 -1.35 -8.50 15.53
CA SER A 153 -1.05 -9.67 16.36
C SER A 153 0.36 -9.60 16.94
N GLY A 154 0.67 -10.47 17.91
CA GLY A 154 2.03 -10.54 18.47
C GLY A 154 3.09 -10.88 17.42
N ILE A 155 2.73 -11.66 16.40
CA ILE A 155 3.59 -11.99 15.25
C ILE A 155 3.75 -10.76 14.36
N ASP A 156 2.68 -10.01 14.10
CA ASP A 156 2.73 -8.79 13.30
C ASP A 156 3.60 -7.72 13.97
N VAL A 157 3.46 -7.52 15.28
CA VAL A 157 4.30 -6.59 16.05
C VAL A 157 5.77 -7.00 15.93
N SER A 158 6.09 -8.27 16.12
CA SER A 158 7.47 -8.77 16.03
C SER A 158 8.06 -8.59 14.63
N THR A 159 7.26 -8.88 13.60
CA THR A 159 7.62 -8.73 12.18
C THR A 159 7.82 -7.26 11.83
N GLN A 160 6.92 -6.39 12.29
CA GLN A 160 6.99 -4.95 12.08
C GLN A 160 8.19 -4.32 12.78
N MET A 161 8.51 -4.74 14.02
CA MET A 161 9.72 -4.30 14.71
C MET A 161 10.99 -4.74 13.98
N LEU A 162 11.05 -5.98 13.48
CA LEU A 162 12.16 -6.46 12.68
C LEU A 162 12.31 -5.61 11.41
N ASN A 163 11.20 -5.37 10.71
CA ASN A 163 11.21 -4.57 9.50
C ASN A 163 11.67 -3.13 9.78
N GLN A 164 11.19 -2.45 10.83
CA GLN A 164 11.65 -1.10 11.17
C GLN A 164 13.14 -1.04 11.55
N ASN A 165 13.71 -2.13 12.07
CA ASN A 165 15.14 -2.20 12.40
C ASN A 165 16.04 -2.40 11.15
N PHE A 166 15.58 -3.18 10.16
CA PHE A 166 16.40 -3.54 8.98
C PHE A 166 16.00 -2.81 7.69
N GLN A 167 14.77 -2.33 7.61
CA GLN A 167 14.17 -1.59 6.50
C GLN A 167 13.74 -0.23 7.07
N VAL A 168 14.54 0.80 6.78
CA VAL A 168 14.53 2.10 7.47
C VAL A 168 13.16 2.83 7.42
N LEU A 169 12.24 2.43 6.55
CA LEU A 169 10.87 2.93 6.44
C LEU A 169 9.92 1.77 6.14
N TYR A 170 9.13 1.35 7.12
CA TYR A 170 8.20 0.26 6.93
C TYR A 170 6.85 0.56 7.56
N LEU A 171 5.84 0.75 6.73
CA LEU A 171 4.44 0.86 7.10
C LEU A 171 3.82 -0.53 7.23
N HIS A 172 2.86 -0.66 8.15
CA HIS A 172 1.91 -1.76 8.17
C HIS A 172 0.50 -1.25 7.87
N ASN A 173 -0.23 -1.94 7.00
CA ASN A 173 -1.62 -1.61 6.67
C ASN A 173 -2.51 -2.86 6.71
N PHE A 174 -3.70 -2.72 7.29
CA PHE A 174 -4.73 -3.76 7.29
C PHE A 174 -5.73 -3.52 6.19
N VAL A 175 -6.18 -4.62 5.59
CA VAL A 175 -7.13 -4.64 4.47
C VAL A 175 -8.26 -5.62 4.75
#